data_AF-A0A653B4A4-F1
#
_entry.id   AF-A0A653B4A4-F1
#
_cell.length_a   1.000
_cell.length_b   1.000
_cell.length_c   1.000
_cell.angle_alpha   90.00
_cell.angle_beta   90.00
_cell.angle_gamma   90.00
#
_symmetry.space_group_name_H-M   'P 1'
#
loop_
_entity.id
_entity.type
_entity.pdbx_description
1 polymer ?
#
loop_
_entity_poly.entity_id
_entity_poly.type
_entity_poly.pdbx_seq_one_letter_code
_entity_poly.pdbx_strand_id
1 'polypeptide(L)'
;MADNKPINWAYPFKAAGEDSKEVSDPQIYFDALAKAKDGFYPMGANGPSPYAATPATTDSEAAPAREALTFYSLYMHLLDWAGYEATGAPEPAEFLAPTSYAVKPTANDPLMGLRVRALSEDVSSEVLALLPKGCKVTVGKAHSVKPQYKKLLSIDDGAAIPAIPSDTVGWVYEAELTGNTVADKATDTEPTLTLSHQGLRVRKEGKGTGSIIGVLPRGAMLKVGEKQRSGYCKVLEVTDYRGVPALPSGSDGKPLGYVFFESLETKKTNPSAFDSVHLLPKPYVIKAGELVGHIGRYQNHNESTAKQRLHLEVFTCEDVPAFIEKSRAVGEKLPDDQRTLIKVDKGSKIVQPVAADAHVEAGVDVRLCSDSPKNGCWVKVQKYTICNADKNSELGTYNSTKLTYTLSVAQKTTLASRMGVDATDMPDQVDFLKVYSNSLEGGDAHDYESGSIPTTHTWRKVGAMAGKPFWVKRSALNAQGRRTSMAGSLDAWTEFPCIAVWKVRPAVTCAYCPLVPGKRYPMSAKPSTLRRCPGGTSPSVTWRATTFPVGRQKKT
;
A
#
# COMPACT_ATOMS: atom_id res chain seq x y z
N MET A 1 10.59 48.25 -24.57
CA MET A 1 11.14 46.95 -25.03
C MET A 1 11.77 46.29 -23.81
N ALA A 2 11.06 45.35 -23.18
CA ALA A 2 11.57 44.64 -22.01
C ALA A 2 12.14 43.29 -22.45
N ASP A 3 13.35 42.99 -21.98
CA ASP A 3 14.17 41.84 -22.34
C ASP A 3 13.45 40.49 -22.20
N ASN A 4 13.37 39.75 -23.30
CA ASN A 4 12.76 38.44 -23.38
C ASN A 4 13.79 37.35 -23.03
N LYS A 5 14.06 37.13 -21.73
CA LYS A 5 14.81 35.92 -21.31
C LYS A 5 13.89 34.69 -21.38
N PRO A 6 14.23 33.64 -22.16
CA PRO A 6 13.45 32.41 -22.18
C PRO A 6 13.49 31.72 -20.81
N ILE A 7 12.34 31.24 -20.35
CA ILE A 7 12.21 30.45 -19.11
C ILE A 7 12.85 29.09 -19.35
N ASN A 8 13.84 28.73 -18.53
CA ASN A 8 14.37 27.37 -18.48
C ASN A 8 13.34 26.46 -17.81
N TRP A 9 12.78 25.52 -18.57
CA TRP A 9 11.92 24.46 -18.05
C TRP A 9 12.78 23.41 -17.35
N ALA A 10 12.30 22.86 -16.23
CA ALA A 10 12.89 21.69 -15.58
C ALA A 10 11.79 20.64 -15.33
N TYR A 11 12.06 19.39 -15.67
CA TYR A 11 11.15 18.27 -15.39
C TYR A 11 11.16 17.90 -13.89
N PRO A 12 10.04 17.43 -13.33
CA PRO A 12 9.86 17.24 -11.88
C PRO A 12 10.64 16.07 -11.27
N PHE A 13 11.34 15.23 -12.05
CA PHE A 13 12.12 14.10 -11.54
C PHE A 13 13.53 14.04 -12.15
N LYS A 14 14.50 13.55 -11.38
CA LYS A 14 15.89 13.29 -11.82
C LYS A 14 16.29 11.85 -11.47
N ALA A 15 17.25 11.28 -12.19
CA ALA A 15 17.83 9.99 -11.82
C ALA A 15 18.58 10.11 -10.48
N ALA A 16 18.55 9.06 -9.65
CA ALA A 16 19.24 9.04 -8.36
C ALA A 16 20.77 8.91 -8.54
N GLY A 17 21.55 9.79 -7.90
CA GLY A 17 23.02 9.80 -7.92
C GLY A 17 23.61 11.21 -7.84
N GLU A 18 24.91 11.33 -7.50
CA GLU A 18 25.63 12.62 -7.44
C GLU A 18 25.64 13.33 -8.80
N ASP A 19 25.69 12.56 -9.91
CA ASP A 19 25.61 13.06 -11.29
C ASP A 19 24.21 12.91 -11.90
N SER A 20 23.19 13.35 -11.17
CA SER A 20 21.78 13.27 -11.57
C SER A 20 21.51 14.00 -12.91
N LYS A 21 21.41 13.23 -14.00
CA LYS A 21 21.02 13.72 -15.34
C LYS A 21 19.49 13.76 -15.50
N GLU A 22 19.04 14.63 -16.39
CA GLU A 22 17.64 14.67 -16.84
C GLU A 22 17.28 13.34 -17.51
N VAL A 23 16.21 12.70 -17.02
CA VAL A 23 15.70 11.46 -17.62
C VAL A 23 14.94 11.85 -18.89
N SER A 24 15.39 11.38 -20.04
CA SER A 24 14.79 11.71 -21.35
C SER A 24 13.86 10.63 -21.89
N ASP A 25 13.82 9.46 -21.25
CA ASP A 25 12.94 8.34 -21.60
C ASP A 25 11.60 8.44 -20.84
N PRO A 26 10.48 8.66 -21.53
CA PRO A 26 9.15 8.73 -20.93
C PRO A 26 8.73 7.46 -20.16
N GLN A 27 9.19 6.27 -20.58
CA GLN A 27 8.77 5.01 -19.97
C GLN A 27 9.25 4.91 -18.51
N ILE A 28 10.44 5.42 -18.22
CA ILE A 28 11.01 5.45 -16.86
C ILE A 28 10.14 6.29 -15.91
N TYR A 29 9.54 7.38 -16.41
CA TYR A 29 8.62 8.20 -15.61
C TYR A 29 7.29 7.48 -15.35
N PHE A 30 6.73 6.83 -16.37
CA PHE A 30 5.48 6.08 -16.22
C PHE A 30 5.66 4.87 -15.29
N ASP A 31 6.77 4.16 -15.39
CA ASP A 31 7.11 3.05 -14.48
C ASP A 31 7.30 3.54 -13.04
N ALA A 32 7.93 4.70 -12.85
CA ALA A 32 8.10 5.32 -11.53
C ALA A 32 6.76 5.77 -10.94
N LEU A 33 5.88 6.39 -11.75
CA LEU A 33 4.52 6.78 -11.36
C LEU A 33 3.62 5.57 -11.09
N ALA A 34 3.76 4.49 -11.86
CA ALA A 34 3.00 3.26 -11.67
C ALA A 34 3.43 2.49 -10.41
N LYS A 35 4.70 2.58 -10.03
CA LYS A 35 5.26 2.02 -8.78
C LYS A 35 5.11 2.96 -7.58
N ALA A 36 4.75 4.22 -7.81
CA ALA A 36 4.50 5.17 -6.75
C ALA A 36 3.26 4.70 -5.98
N LYS A 37 3.44 4.36 -4.70
CA LYS A 37 2.33 4.02 -3.81
C LYS A 37 1.46 5.25 -3.50
N ASP A 38 2.02 6.43 -3.78
CA ASP A 38 1.55 7.77 -3.45
C ASP A 38 2.37 8.83 -4.22
N GLY A 39 1.71 9.90 -4.67
CA GLY A 39 2.32 11.06 -5.34
C GLY A 39 1.46 12.30 -5.10
N PHE A 40 2.08 13.45 -4.82
CA PHE A 40 1.37 14.68 -4.47
C PHE A 40 1.10 15.52 -5.72
N TYR A 41 -0.12 15.44 -6.24
CA TYR A 41 -0.72 16.47 -7.09
C TYR A 41 -1.67 17.27 -6.19
N PRO A 42 -1.66 18.61 -6.21
CA PRO A 42 -2.51 19.40 -5.31
C PRO A 42 -3.97 19.26 -5.76
N MET A 43 -4.63 18.20 -5.32
CA MET A 43 -6.03 17.88 -5.53
C MET A 43 -6.51 17.36 -4.17
N GLY A 44 -7.48 18.06 -3.57
CA GLY A 44 -7.99 17.74 -2.23
C GLY A 44 -8.46 16.29 -2.11
N ALA A 45 -8.40 15.75 -0.89
CA ALA A 45 -8.79 14.38 -0.58
C ALA A 45 -10.27 14.12 -0.89
N ASN A 46 -10.58 13.09 -1.68
CA ASN A 46 -11.92 12.51 -1.78
C ASN A 46 -11.88 11.00 -1.49
N GLY A 47 -12.86 10.56 -0.71
CA GLY A 47 -13.31 9.19 -0.66
C GLY A 47 -14.70 9.12 -0.02
N PRO A 48 -15.79 9.00 -0.80
CA PRO A 48 -17.01 8.36 -0.35
C PRO A 48 -17.11 6.96 -0.95
N SER A 49 -17.38 5.98 -0.07
CA SER A 49 -17.77 4.62 -0.46
C SER A 49 -19.16 4.63 -1.11
N PRO A 50 -19.41 3.87 -2.20
CA PRO A 50 -20.73 3.74 -2.78
C PRO A 50 -21.51 2.64 -2.06
N TYR A 51 -22.08 2.93 -0.89
CA TYR A 51 -23.16 2.12 -0.33
C TYR A 51 -24.32 3.02 0.12
N ALA A 52 -25.46 2.76 -0.53
CA ALA A 52 -26.85 3.14 -0.28
C ALA A 52 -27.16 4.24 0.76
N ALA A 53 -27.85 5.28 0.28
CA ALA A 53 -28.58 6.23 1.10
C ALA A 53 -29.67 5.54 1.94
N THR A 54 -29.68 5.79 3.24
CA THR A 54 -30.83 5.59 4.13
C THR A 54 -31.12 6.93 4.82
N PRO A 55 -32.37 7.34 5.05
CA PRO A 55 -32.68 8.70 5.52
C PRO A 55 -32.17 8.95 6.95
N ALA A 56 -31.68 10.17 7.15
CA ALA A 56 -31.05 10.64 8.37
C ALA A 56 -32.02 10.66 9.57
N THR A 57 -31.51 10.25 10.74
CA THR A 57 -31.99 10.76 12.02
C THR A 57 -31.08 11.91 12.44
N THR A 58 -31.71 13.01 12.78
CA THR A 58 -31.15 14.32 13.16
C THR A 58 -30.21 14.27 14.36
N ASP A 59 -29.34 15.27 14.42
CA ASP A 59 -28.44 15.66 15.51
C ASP A 59 -27.01 15.10 15.47
N SER A 60 -26.24 15.67 14.55
CA SER A 60 -24.82 15.98 14.78
C SER A 60 -24.53 17.31 14.08
N GLU A 61 -23.98 18.26 14.82
CA GLU A 61 -23.46 19.53 14.32
C GLU A 61 -22.59 19.28 13.09
N ALA A 62 -23.09 19.70 11.92
CA ALA A 62 -22.45 19.44 10.64
C ALA A 62 -21.19 20.28 10.53
N ALA A 63 -20.03 19.62 10.46
CA ALA A 63 -18.81 20.25 9.97
C ALA A 63 -19.12 20.95 8.62
N PRO A 64 -18.63 22.18 8.38
CA PRO A 64 -18.98 22.93 7.19
C PRO A 64 -18.64 22.12 5.94
N ALA A 65 -19.61 22.03 5.02
CA ALA A 65 -19.45 21.35 3.74
C ALA A 65 -18.17 21.86 3.06
N ARG A 66 -17.18 20.97 2.93
CA ARG A 66 -15.92 21.30 2.26
C ARG A 66 -16.20 21.36 0.76
N GLU A 67 -15.81 22.46 0.12
CA GLU A 67 -15.87 22.55 -1.34
C GLU A 67 -14.94 21.47 -1.93
N ALA A 68 -15.48 20.61 -2.79
CA ALA A 68 -14.75 19.55 -3.47
C ALA A 68 -14.76 19.82 -4.98
N LEU A 69 -13.69 19.39 -5.65
CA LEU A 69 -13.60 19.42 -7.11
C LEU A 69 -13.53 17.99 -7.66
N THR A 70 -14.50 17.57 -8.47
CA THR A 70 -14.61 16.23 -9.05
C THR A 70 -13.96 16.18 -10.42
N PHE A 71 -12.97 15.31 -10.59
CA PHE A 71 -12.34 15.08 -11.89
C PHE A 71 -12.75 13.74 -12.47
N TYR A 72 -12.96 13.74 -13.77
CA TYR A 72 -13.10 12.56 -14.61
C TYR A 72 -11.84 12.45 -15.46
N SER A 73 -11.42 11.22 -15.72
CA SER A 73 -10.31 10.93 -16.61
C SER A 73 -10.73 9.94 -17.69
N LEU A 74 -10.38 10.24 -18.94
CA LEU A 74 -10.50 9.33 -20.07
C LEU A 74 -9.09 8.80 -20.38
N TYR A 75 -8.87 7.51 -20.10
CA TYR A 75 -7.68 6.78 -20.53
C TYR A 75 -8.01 6.04 -21.81
N MET A 76 -7.30 6.32 -22.91
CA MET A 76 -7.35 5.46 -24.09
C MET A 76 -6.06 4.65 -24.16
N HIS A 77 -6.19 3.33 -24.03
CA HIS A 77 -5.11 2.45 -24.45
C HIS A 77 -4.99 2.56 -25.98
N LEU A 78 -3.77 2.54 -26.49
CA LEU A 78 -3.53 2.75 -27.92
C LEU A 78 -2.86 1.55 -28.59
N LEU A 79 -2.39 0.56 -27.80
CA LEU A 79 -1.91 -0.70 -28.36
C LEU A 79 -3.11 -1.47 -28.93
N ASP A 80 -3.07 -1.76 -30.23
CA ASP A 80 -4.10 -2.51 -30.94
C ASP A 80 -3.96 -4.01 -30.69
N TRP A 81 -4.97 -4.79 -31.09
CA TRP A 81 -4.96 -6.23 -30.85
C TRP A 81 -3.83 -6.96 -31.59
N ALA A 82 -3.51 -6.53 -32.81
CA ALA A 82 -2.35 -7.04 -33.54
C ALA A 82 -1.04 -6.82 -32.77
N GLY A 83 -0.91 -5.69 -32.08
CA GLY A 83 0.19 -5.41 -31.16
C GLY A 83 0.25 -6.36 -29.96
N TYR A 84 -0.90 -6.81 -29.44
CA TYR A 84 -0.99 -7.81 -28.37
C TYR A 84 -0.72 -9.25 -28.83
N GLU A 85 -0.92 -9.55 -30.12
CA GLU A 85 -0.63 -10.87 -30.71
C GLU A 85 0.83 -11.05 -31.12
N ALA A 86 1.61 -9.96 -31.14
CA ALA A 86 3.01 -10.00 -31.53
C ALA A 86 3.88 -10.81 -30.56
N THR A 87 4.95 -11.44 -31.07
CA THR A 87 5.92 -12.16 -30.25
C THR A 87 6.57 -11.21 -29.23
N GLY A 88 6.46 -11.54 -27.95
CA GLY A 88 6.99 -10.71 -26.86
C GLY A 88 6.14 -9.49 -26.49
N ALA A 89 4.89 -9.42 -26.98
CA ALA A 89 3.94 -8.38 -26.61
C ALA A 89 3.66 -8.35 -25.09
N PRO A 90 3.35 -7.17 -24.53
CA PRO A 90 2.93 -7.07 -23.15
C PRO A 90 1.59 -7.76 -22.91
N GLU A 91 1.31 -8.10 -21.65
CA GLU A 91 0.02 -8.67 -21.27
C GLU A 91 -1.09 -7.62 -21.34
N PRO A 92 -2.20 -7.83 -22.06
CA PRO A 92 -3.34 -6.92 -22.04
C PRO A 92 -3.95 -6.78 -20.63
N ALA A 93 -4.66 -5.68 -20.39
CA ALA A 93 -5.43 -5.52 -19.16
C ALA A 93 -6.53 -6.59 -19.06
N GLU A 94 -6.83 -7.06 -17.84
CA GLU A 94 -7.76 -8.18 -17.59
C GLU A 94 -9.16 -7.92 -18.17
N PHE A 95 -9.62 -6.67 -18.21
CA PHE A 95 -10.93 -6.33 -18.79
C PHE A 95 -10.95 -6.32 -20.33
N LEU A 96 -9.79 -6.28 -21.00
CA LEU A 96 -9.67 -6.34 -22.47
C LEU A 96 -9.61 -7.78 -22.95
N ALA A 97 -8.83 -8.61 -22.27
CA ALA A 97 -8.64 -10.01 -22.57
C ALA A 97 -8.63 -10.81 -21.27
N PRO A 98 -9.82 -11.18 -20.76
CA PRO A 98 -9.96 -11.95 -19.54
C PRO A 98 -9.09 -13.20 -19.57
N THR A 99 -8.48 -13.51 -18.44
CA THR A 99 -7.64 -14.70 -18.34
C THR A 99 -8.53 -15.95 -18.47
N SER A 100 -8.23 -16.79 -19.45
CA SER A 100 -8.79 -18.14 -19.56
C SER A 100 -7.70 -19.19 -19.44
N TYR A 101 -8.12 -20.43 -19.23
CA TYR A 101 -7.22 -21.55 -19.09
C TYR A 101 -7.62 -22.65 -20.07
N ALA A 102 -6.63 -23.39 -20.56
CA ALA A 102 -6.85 -24.62 -21.29
C ALA A 102 -6.26 -25.80 -20.52
N VAL A 103 -6.85 -26.98 -20.66
CA VAL A 103 -6.24 -28.22 -20.17
C VAL A 103 -4.98 -28.52 -20.99
N LYS A 104 -3.83 -28.67 -20.33
CA LYS A 104 -2.55 -28.94 -21.00
C LYS A 104 -2.60 -30.19 -21.90
N PRO A 105 -1.87 -30.21 -23.02
CA PRO A 105 -1.72 -31.41 -23.85
C PRO A 105 -1.08 -32.60 -23.10
N THR A 106 -0.36 -32.34 -22.01
CA THR A 106 0.29 -33.37 -21.17
C THR A 106 -0.66 -33.97 -20.12
N ALA A 107 -1.89 -33.48 -20.00
CA ALA A 107 -2.88 -34.04 -19.09
C ALA A 107 -3.37 -35.39 -19.63
N ASN A 108 -3.16 -36.45 -18.85
CA ASN A 108 -3.32 -37.85 -19.27
C ASN A 108 -4.22 -38.65 -18.31
N ASP A 109 -5.01 -38.00 -17.48
CA ASP A 109 -5.94 -38.71 -16.61
C ASP A 109 -6.96 -39.48 -17.47
N PRO A 110 -7.17 -40.78 -17.21
CA PRO A 110 -8.11 -41.58 -17.97
C PRO A 110 -9.56 -41.23 -17.60
N LEU A 111 -10.44 -41.31 -18.59
CA LEU A 111 -11.87 -41.32 -18.35
C LEU A 111 -12.27 -42.53 -17.50
N MET A 112 -13.03 -42.28 -16.43
CA MET A 112 -13.54 -43.31 -15.52
C MET A 112 -15.06 -43.38 -15.59
N GLY A 113 -15.60 -44.58 -15.48
CA GLY A 113 -17.05 -44.80 -15.56
C GLY A 113 -17.46 -46.22 -15.19
N LEU A 114 -18.67 -46.58 -15.61
CA LEU A 114 -19.28 -47.89 -15.47
C LEU A 114 -19.30 -48.59 -16.83
N ARG A 115 -18.74 -49.80 -16.92
CA ARG A 115 -18.78 -50.58 -18.15
C ARG A 115 -20.18 -51.08 -18.45
N VAL A 116 -20.61 -50.92 -19.69
CA VAL A 116 -21.73 -51.65 -20.27
C VAL A 116 -21.18 -52.90 -20.95
N ARG A 117 -21.71 -54.07 -20.59
CA ARG A 117 -21.21 -55.36 -21.06
C ARG A 117 -22.25 -56.12 -21.85
N ALA A 118 -21.81 -56.82 -22.89
CA ALA A 118 -22.55 -57.95 -23.42
C ALA A 118 -22.27 -59.14 -22.52
N LEU A 119 -23.32 -59.77 -21.99
CA LEU A 119 -23.21 -60.97 -21.16
C LEU A 119 -23.94 -62.11 -21.86
N SER A 120 -23.24 -63.24 -22.04
CA SER A 120 -23.83 -64.50 -22.45
C SER A 120 -24.07 -65.42 -21.25
N GLU A 121 -24.90 -66.45 -21.44
CA GLU A 121 -25.12 -67.49 -20.42
C GLU A 121 -23.85 -68.33 -20.16
N ASP A 122 -22.94 -68.41 -21.16
CA ASP A 122 -21.71 -69.22 -21.15
C ASP A 122 -20.43 -68.41 -20.84
N VAL A 123 -20.52 -67.44 -19.92
CA VAL A 123 -19.38 -66.75 -19.28
C VAL A 123 -18.70 -65.63 -20.11
N SER A 124 -18.92 -65.53 -21.43
CA SER A 124 -18.29 -64.43 -22.21
C SER A 124 -18.81 -63.05 -21.77
N SER A 125 -17.87 -62.13 -21.55
CA SER A 125 -18.16 -60.74 -21.20
C SER A 125 -17.32 -59.80 -22.05
N GLU A 126 -17.96 -59.15 -23.01
CA GLU A 126 -17.35 -58.11 -23.82
C GLU A 126 -17.79 -56.73 -23.31
N VAL A 127 -16.87 -55.76 -23.30
CA VAL A 127 -17.21 -54.37 -22.97
C VAL A 127 -17.70 -53.68 -24.24
N LEU A 128 -18.96 -53.27 -24.22
CA LEU A 128 -19.62 -52.59 -25.33
C LEU A 128 -19.32 -51.08 -25.32
N ALA A 129 -19.37 -50.49 -24.13
CA ALA A 129 -19.16 -49.06 -23.93
C ALA A 129 -18.82 -48.74 -22.47
N LEU A 130 -18.38 -47.52 -22.23
CA LEU A 130 -18.21 -46.92 -20.93
C LEU A 130 -19.27 -45.84 -20.73
N LEU A 131 -20.00 -45.89 -19.61
CA LEU A 131 -20.87 -44.82 -19.13
C LEU A 131 -20.06 -43.95 -18.18
N PRO A 132 -19.75 -42.70 -18.52
CA PRO A 132 -19.05 -41.80 -17.61
C PRO A 132 -19.79 -41.55 -16.30
N LYS A 133 -19.03 -41.18 -15.26
CA LYS A 133 -19.59 -40.69 -14.00
C LYS A 133 -20.55 -39.51 -14.24
N GLY A 134 -21.68 -39.53 -13.55
CA GLY A 134 -22.77 -38.58 -13.71
C GLY A 134 -23.87 -39.03 -14.67
N CYS A 135 -23.64 -40.04 -15.52
CA CYS A 135 -24.70 -40.57 -16.38
C CYS A 135 -25.84 -41.14 -15.53
N LYS A 136 -27.08 -40.89 -15.96
CA LYS A 136 -28.28 -41.50 -15.37
C LYS A 136 -28.83 -42.55 -16.31
N VAL A 137 -29.20 -43.68 -15.76
CA VAL A 137 -29.67 -44.84 -16.51
C VAL A 137 -30.92 -45.42 -15.89
N THR A 138 -31.82 -45.91 -16.72
CA THR A 138 -32.90 -46.79 -16.27
C THR A 138 -32.49 -48.24 -16.49
N VAL A 139 -32.61 -49.05 -15.44
CA VAL A 139 -32.22 -50.46 -15.45
C VAL A 139 -33.42 -51.38 -15.23
N GLY A 140 -33.40 -52.54 -15.89
CA GLY A 140 -34.45 -53.55 -15.87
C GLY A 140 -34.14 -54.71 -14.92
N LYS A 141 -34.65 -55.90 -15.26
CA LYS A 141 -34.45 -57.12 -14.48
C LYS A 141 -32.97 -57.51 -14.39
N ALA A 142 -32.64 -58.25 -13.33
CA ALA A 142 -31.32 -58.83 -13.13
C ALA A 142 -31.02 -59.92 -14.17
N HIS A 143 -29.75 -60.09 -14.52
CA HIS A 143 -29.30 -61.15 -15.41
C HIS A 143 -29.56 -62.52 -14.76
N SER A 144 -30.10 -63.47 -15.52
CA SER A 144 -30.50 -64.79 -15.01
C SER A 144 -29.36 -65.56 -14.32
N VAL A 145 -28.13 -65.41 -14.82
CA VAL A 145 -26.93 -66.10 -14.31
C VAL A 145 -26.07 -65.22 -13.39
N LYS A 146 -26.12 -63.89 -13.57
CA LYS A 146 -25.22 -62.93 -12.90
C LYS A 146 -26.06 -61.82 -12.25
N PRO A 147 -26.76 -62.11 -11.13
CA PRO A 147 -27.80 -61.25 -10.59
C PRO A 147 -27.33 -59.83 -10.21
N GLN A 148 -26.01 -59.67 -10.03
CA GLN A 148 -25.37 -58.38 -9.79
C GLN A 148 -25.36 -57.43 -10.99
N TYR A 149 -25.72 -57.91 -12.18
CA TYR A 149 -25.88 -57.11 -13.39
C TYR A 149 -27.35 -56.89 -13.70
N LYS A 150 -27.71 -55.66 -14.06
CA LYS A 150 -29.06 -55.27 -14.50
C LYS A 150 -29.04 -54.93 -15.99
N LYS A 151 -30.13 -55.24 -16.68
CA LYS A 151 -30.31 -54.88 -18.09
C LYS A 151 -30.37 -53.36 -18.22
N LEU A 152 -29.55 -52.75 -19.06
CA LEU A 152 -29.64 -51.32 -19.40
C LEU A 152 -30.86 -51.12 -20.31
N LEU A 153 -31.81 -50.26 -19.90
CA LEU A 153 -33.02 -49.96 -20.69
C LEU A 153 -32.90 -48.62 -21.43
N SER A 154 -32.39 -47.59 -20.75
CA SER A 154 -32.15 -46.26 -21.34
C SER A 154 -31.02 -45.54 -20.63
N ILE A 155 -30.43 -44.57 -21.34
CA ILE A 155 -29.52 -43.55 -20.79
C ILE A 155 -30.32 -42.25 -20.77
N ASP A 156 -30.72 -41.83 -19.58
CA ASP A 156 -31.65 -40.71 -19.37
C ASP A 156 -30.92 -39.36 -19.31
N ASP A 157 -29.65 -39.37 -18.92
CA ASP A 157 -28.78 -38.21 -18.81
C ASP A 157 -27.34 -38.63 -19.10
N GLY A 158 -26.62 -37.88 -19.95
CA GLY A 158 -25.30 -38.25 -20.46
C GLY A 158 -25.33 -39.18 -21.70
N ALA A 159 -24.19 -39.81 -22.00
CA ALA A 159 -24.05 -40.69 -23.16
C ALA A 159 -22.99 -41.77 -22.90
N ALA A 160 -23.23 -42.96 -23.46
CA ALA A 160 -22.23 -44.02 -23.51
C ALA A 160 -21.16 -43.71 -24.56
N ILE A 161 -19.93 -44.17 -24.30
CA ILE A 161 -18.79 -44.01 -25.20
C ILE A 161 -18.25 -45.42 -25.51
N PRO A 162 -18.25 -45.87 -26.79
CA PRO A 162 -18.96 -45.26 -27.90
C PRO A 162 -20.48 -45.34 -27.70
N ALA A 163 -21.25 -44.67 -28.56
CA ALA A 163 -22.70 -44.78 -28.54
C ALA A 163 -23.12 -46.24 -28.79
N ILE A 164 -24.05 -46.72 -27.97
CA ILE A 164 -24.57 -48.10 -28.07
C ILE A 164 -25.77 -48.10 -29.04
N PRO A 165 -25.80 -48.99 -30.04
CA PRO A 165 -26.96 -49.15 -30.92
C PRO A 165 -28.23 -49.53 -30.14
N SER A 166 -29.39 -49.02 -30.54
CA SER A 166 -30.65 -49.18 -29.79
C SER A 166 -31.16 -50.62 -29.66
N ASP A 167 -30.72 -51.51 -30.55
CA ASP A 167 -31.03 -52.94 -30.56
C ASP A 167 -30.05 -53.79 -29.74
N THR A 168 -28.95 -53.20 -29.27
CA THR A 168 -27.92 -53.91 -28.50
C THR A 168 -28.33 -54.07 -27.04
N VAL A 169 -28.35 -55.30 -26.54
CA VAL A 169 -28.62 -55.58 -25.12
C VAL A 169 -27.35 -55.38 -24.30
N GLY A 170 -27.32 -54.29 -23.52
CA GLY A 170 -26.26 -53.99 -22.57
C GLY A 170 -26.62 -54.35 -21.12
N TRP A 171 -25.62 -54.71 -20.33
CA TRP A 171 -25.73 -54.99 -18.90
C TRP A 171 -24.78 -54.11 -18.09
N VAL A 172 -25.26 -53.58 -16.97
CA VAL A 172 -24.48 -52.73 -16.06
C VAL A 172 -24.42 -53.33 -14.67
N TYR A 173 -23.30 -53.13 -13.97
CA TYR A 173 -23.08 -53.65 -12.62
C TYR A 173 -23.77 -52.75 -11.58
N GLU A 174 -24.75 -53.29 -10.85
CA GLU A 174 -25.62 -52.51 -9.96
C GLU A 174 -24.86 -51.82 -8.82
N ALA A 175 -23.79 -52.46 -8.30
CA ALA A 175 -23.06 -51.94 -7.15
C ALA A 175 -22.27 -50.65 -7.44
N GLU A 176 -22.09 -50.29 -8.71
CA GLU A 176 -21.42 -49.06 -9.17
C GLU A 176 -22.39 -47.88 -9.39
N LEU A 177 -23.70 -48.15 -9.31
CA LEU A 177 -24.73 -47.14 -9.32
C LEU A 177 -25.05 -46.66 -7.90
N THR A 178 -25.34 -45.37 -7.76
CA THR A 178 -26.01 -44.80 -6.59
C THR A 178 -27.41 -44.39 -7.02
N GLY A 179 -28.41 -45.20 -6.68
CA GLY A 179 -29.73 -45.11 -7.31
C GLY A 179 -29.60 -45.42 -8.81
N ASN A 180 -29.97 -44.48 -9.66
CA ASN A 180 -29.89 -44.60 -11.12
C ASN A 180 -28.68 -43.87 -11.72
N THR A 181 -27.74 -43.38 -10.90
CA THR A 181 -26.61 -42.55 -11.36
C THR A 181 -25.28 -43.29 -11.26
N VAL A 182 -24.47 -43.23 -12.31
CA VAL A 182 -23.07 -43.69 -12.30
C VAL A 182 -22.26 -42.81 -11.36
N ALA A 183 -21.79 -43.38 -10.25
CA ALA A 183 -21.29 -42.60 -9.12
C ALA A 183 -19.83 -42.95 -8.75
N ASP A 184 -19.45 -42.72 -7.49
CA ASP A 184 -18.06 -42.74 -7.04
C ASP A 184 -17.39 -44.12 -7.19
N LYS A 185 -18.17 -45.21 -7.08
CA LYS A 185 -17.69 -46.60 -7.18
C LYS A 185 -17.36 -47.03 -8.61
N ALA A 186 -17.88 -46.34 -9.62
CA ALA A 186 -17.63 -46.64 -11.02
C ALA A 186 -16.22 -46.18 -11.43
N THR A 187 -15.24 -47.06 -11.28
CA THR A 187 -13.82 -46.73 -11.49
C THR A 187 -13.20 -47.41 -12.71
N ASP A 188 -14.02 -48.05 -13.54
CA ASP A 188 -13.56 -48.72 -14.74
C ASP A 188 -12.98 -47.71 -15.75
N THR A 189 -11.96 -48.16 -16.48
CA THR A 189 -11.34 -47.42 -17.59
C THR A 189 -11.31 -48.31 -18.84
N GLU A 190 -11.37 -47.70 -20.02
CA GLU A 190 -11.35 -48.42 -21.30
C GLU A 190 -10.22 -47.94 -22.21
N PRO A 191 -9.09 -48.68 -22.33
CA PRO A 191 -7.89 -48.23 -23.03
C PRO A 191 -8.16 -47.78 -24.48
N THR A 192 -8.99 -48.52 -25.20
CA THR A 192 -9.35 -48.23 -26.60
C THR A 192 -10.16 -46.93 -26.76
N LEU A 193 -10.84 -46.48 -25.70
CA LEU A 193 -11.64 -45.26 -25.66
C LEU A 193 -10.88 -44.08 -25.01
N THR A 194 -9.75 -44.35 -24.34
CA THR A 194 -9.06 -43.38 -23.48
C THR A 194 -8.27 -42.29 -24.20
N LEU A 195 -7.75 -42.50 -25.41
CA LEU A 195 -6.85 -41.53 -26.04
C LEU A 195 -7.53 -40.20 -26.42
N SER A 196 -8.76 -40.24 -26.93
CA SER A 196 -9.53 -39.03 -27.30
C SER A 196 -10.26 -38.37 -26.12
N HIS A 197 -10.41 -39.09 -25.00
CA HIS A 197 -11.14 -38.63 -23.81
C HIS A 197 -10.24 -38.47 -22.57
N GLN A 198 -8.92 -38.52 -22.76
CA GLN A 198 -7.92 -38.23 -21.73
C GLN A 198 -7.82 -36.72 -21.48
N GLY A 199 -7.50 -36.37 -20.24
CA GLY A 199 -7.20 -34.99 -19.90
C GLY A 199 -6.99 -34.79 -18.42
N LEU A 200 -7.78 -33.91 -17.81
CA LEU A 200 -7.64 -33.46 -16.44
C LEU A 200 -8.84 -33.88 -15.58
N ARG A 201 -8.58 -34.60 -14.49
CA ARG A 201 -9.61 -34.95 -13.51
C ARG A 201 -10.27 -33.71 -12.91
N VAL A 202 -11.60 -33.77 -12.87
CA VAL A 202 -12.44 -32.87 -12.09
C VAL A 202 -12.84 -33.60 -10.81
N ARG A 203 -12.56 -32.98 -9.66
CA ARG A 203 -12.86 -33.54 -8.34
C ARG A 203 -13.99 -32.79 -7.66
N LYS A 204 -14.79 -33.48 -6.85
CA LYS A 204 -15.87 -32.88 -6.05
C LYS A 204 -15.35 -31.84 -5.05
N GLU A 205 -14.14 -32.06 -4.54
CA GLU A 205 -13.47 -31.25 -3.53
C GLU A 205 -12.08 -30.85 -4.01
N GLY A 206 -11.60 -29.66 -3.63
CA GLY A 206 -10.30 -29.12 -4.01
C GLY A 206 -9.11 -29.77 -3.30
N LYS A 207 -8.99 -31.10 -3.35
CA LYS A 207 -7.89 -31.86 -2.76
C LYS A 207 -7.62 -33.14 -3.54
N GLY A 208 -6.38 -33.65 -3.46
CA GLY A 208 -5.95 -34.84 -4.21
C GLY A 208 -6.71 -36.13 -3.89
N THR A 209 -7.34 -36.22 -2.72
CA THR A 209 -8.16 -37.36 -2.29
C THR A 209 -9.66 -37.18 -2.57
N GLY A 210 -10.09 -36.05 -3.12
CA GLY A 210 -11.51 -35.79 -3.40
C GLY A 210 -12.05 -36.71 -4.49
N SER A 211 -13.30 -37.15 -4.37
CA SER A 211 -13.96 -38.01 -5.37
C SER A 211 -13.86 -37.41 -6.77
N ILE A 212 -13.47 -38.23 -7.74
CA ILE A 212 -13.44 -37.84 -9.16
C ILE A 212 -14.88 -37.87 -9.69
N ILE A 213 -15.31 -36.75 -10.26
CA ILE A 213 -16.65 -36.56 -10.82
C ILE A 213 -16.67 -36.45 -12.35
N GLY A 214 -15.49 -36.34 -12.98
CA GLY A 214 -15.37 -36.27 -14.44
C GLY A 214 -13.93 -36.04 -14.89
N VAL A 215 -13.75 -35.92 -16.20
CA VAL A 215 -12.47 -35.59 -16.86
C VAL A 215 -12.76 -34.54 -17.93
N LEU A 216 -12.00 -33.45 -17.91
CA LEU A 216 -11.97 -32.46 -18.99
C LEU A 216 -10.90 -32.88 -20.01
N PRO A 217 -11.20 -33.00 -21.30
CA PRO A 217 -10.23 -33.40 -22.31
C PRO A 217 -9.16 -32.33 -22.51
N ARG A 218 -8.03 -32.73 -23.08
CA ARG A 218 -6.95 -31.82 -23.49
C ARG A 218 -7.49 -30.69 -24.37
N GLY A 219 -7.04 -29.46 -24.12
CA GLY A 219 -7.48 -28.27 -24.86
C GLY A 219 -8.84 -27.71 -24.45
N ALA A 220 -9.61 -28.39 -23.58
CA ALA A 220 -10.86 -27.82 -23.07
C ALA A 220 -10.57 -26.48 -22.37
N MET A 221 -11.35 -25.45 -22.74
CA MET A 221 -11.18 -24.10 -22.20
C MET A 221 -12.05 -23.91 -20.96
N LEU A 222 -11.54 -23.21 -19.95
CA LEU A 222 -12.24 -22.99 -18.69
C LEU A 222 -11.87 -21.66 -18.05
N LYS A 223 -12.81 -21.13 -17.26
CA LYS A 223 -12.54 -20.12 -16.24
C LYS A 223 -12.47 -20.80 -14.88
N VAL A 224 -11.48 -20.43 -14.08
CA VAL A 224 -11.27 -20.98 -12.74
C VAL A 224 -11.24 -19.88 -11.69
N GLY A 225 -11.58 -20.24 -10.46
CA GLY A 225 -11.38 -19.38 -9.30
C GLY A 225 -9.91 -19.37 -8.85
N GLU A 226 -9.66 -18.68 -7.74
CA GLU A 226 -8.31 -18.62 -7.15
C GLU A 226 -7.73 -20.00 -6.83
N LYS A 227 -6.41 -20.15 -7.04
CA LYS A 227 -5.66 -21.34 -6.67
C LYS A 227 -5.64 -21.49 -5.15
N GLN A 228 -6.20 -22.59 -4.66
CA GLN A 228 -6.19 -22.95 -3.25
C GLN A 228 -4.80 -23.43 -2.82
N ARG A 229 -4.54 -23.44 -1.50
CA ARG A 229 -3.30 -23.99 -0.93
C ARG A 229 -3.05 -25.46 -1.31
N SER A 230 -4.10 -26.22 -1.60
CA SER A 230 -4.04 -27.60 -2.09
C SER A 230 -3.52 -27.74 -3.52
N GLY A 231 -3.36 -26.62 -4.26
CA GLY A 231 -3.02 -26.60 -5.68
C GLY A 231 -4.23 -26.74 -6.61
N TYR A 232 -5.44 -26.87 -6.07
CA TYR A 232 -6.67 -26.98 -6.85
C TYR A 232 -7.36 -25.61 -7.00
N CYS A 233 -8.15 -25.45 -8.06
CA CYS A 233 -8.96 -24.27 -8.32
C CYS A 233 -10.39 -24.70 -8.67
N LYS A 234 -11.40 -23.91 -8.29
CA LYS A 234 -12.80 -24.20 -8.58
C LYS A 234 -13.07 -23.93 -10.06
N VAL A 235 -13.74 -24.85 -10.75
CA VAL A 235 -14.22 -24.61 -12.12
C VAL A 235 -15.41 -23.66 -12.05
N LEU A 236 -15.34 -22.52 -12.74
CA LEU A 236 -16.39 -21.51 -12.76
C LEU A 236 -17.23 -21.60 -14.04
N GLU A 237 -16.56 -21.86 -15.15
CA GLU A 237 -17.13 -21.96 -16.49
C GLU A 237 -16.26 -22.90 -17.32
N VAL A 238 -16.89 -23.69 -18.20
CA VAL A 238 -16.18 -24.47 -19.22
C VAL A 238 -16.68 -23.98 -20.56
N THR A 239 -15.78 -23.50 -21.39
CA THR A 239 -16.03 -22.93 -22.72
C THR A 239 -15.42 -23.85 -23.77
N ASP A 240 -16.00 -23.92 -24.96
CA ASP A 240 -15.50 -24.77 -26.07
C ASP A 240 -15.36 -26.27 -25.72
N TYR A 241 -16.16 -26.73 -24.77
CA TYR A 241 -16.29 -28.15 -24.44
C TYR A 241 -17.58 -28.69 -25.06
N ARG A 242 -17.46 -29.34 -26.21
CA ARG A 242 -18.56 -30.10 -26.82
C ARG A 242 -18.63 -31.56 -26.32
N GLY A 243 -17.72 -31.98 -25.45
CA GLY A 243 -17.41 -33.39 -25.22
C GLY A 243 -18.26 -34.05 -24.14
N VAL A 244 -18.48 -35.35 -24.30
CA VAL A 244 -18.93 -36.25 -23.25
C VAL A 244 -17.65 -36.69 -22.48
N PRO A 245 -17.62 -36.65 -21.14
CA PRO A 245 -18.75 -36.52 -20.22
C PRO A 245 -19.15 -35.09 -19.88
N ALA A 246 -20.45 -34.80 -19.94
CA ALA A 246 -20.99 -33.59 -19.32
C ALA A 246 -20.60 -33.54 -17.84
N LEU A 247 -20.03 -32.41 -17.39
CA LEU A 247 -19.74 -32.23 -15.97
C LEU A 247 -21.03 -31.98 -15.19
N PRO A 248 -21.18 -32.53 -13.98
CA PRO A 248 -22.32 -32.23 -13.11
C PRO A 248 -22.44 -30.72 -12.92
N SER A 249 -23.64 -30.17 -13.11
CA SER A 249 -23.91 -28.74 -12.89
C SER A 249 -24.64 -28.53 -11.57
N GLY A 250 -24.36 -27.40 -10.91
CA GLY A 250 -25.08 -26.95 -9.73
C GLY A 250 -26.50 -26.51 -10.07
N SER A 251 -27.29 -26.19 -9.06
CA SER A 251 -28.63 -25.61 -9.23
C SER A 251 -28.60 -24.24 -9.96
N ASP A 252 -27.43 -23.61 -10.02
CA ASP A 252 -27.16 -22.36 -10.74
C ASP A 252 -26.74 -22.58 -12.21
N GLY A 253 -26.75 -23.82 -12.70
CA GLY A 253 -26.34 -24.17 -14.06
C GLY A 253 -24.84 -24.11 -14.32
N LYS A 254 -24.01 -23.92 -13.27
CA LYS A 254 -22.55 -23.86 -13.41
C LYS A 254 -21.90 -25.22 -13.18
N PRO A 255 -20.76 -25.53 -13.84
CA PRO A 255 -20.03 -26.78 -13.61
C PRO A 255 -19.59 -26.90 -12.14
N LEU A 256 -19.78 -28.08 -11.58
CA LEU A 256 -19.30 -28.42 -10.25
C LEU A 256 -17.86 -28.93 -10.33
N GLY A 257 -17.11 -28.68 -9.25
CA GLY A 257 -15.84 -29.33 -8.96
C GLY A 257 -14.60 -28.46 -9.09
N TYR A 258 -13.46 -29.14 -8.96
CA TYR A 258 -12.14 -28.56 -8.83
C TYR A 258 -11.14 -29.29 -9.72
N VAL A 259 -10.22 -28.54 -10.32
CA VAL A 259 -9.14 -29.07 -11.16
C VAL A 259 -7.78 -28.65 -10.60
N PHE A 260 -6.76 -29.45 -10.88
CA PHE A 260 -5.39 -29.15 -10.44
C PHE A 260 -4.80 -28.03 -11.32
N PHE A 261 -4.41 -26.92 -10.70
CA PHE A 261 -4.05 -25.69 -11.41
C PHE A 261 -2.82 -25.87 -12.32
N GLU A 262 -1.82 -26.65 -11.90
CA GLU A 262 -0.60 -26.85 -12.69
C GLU A 262 -0.82 -27.70 -13.96
N SER A 263 -1.99 -28.33 -14.10
CA SER A 263 -2.40 -29.03 -15.31
C SER A 263 -3.10 -28.12 -16.32
N LEU A 264 -3.18 -26.82 -16.01
CA LEU A 264 -3.73 -25.79 -16.89
C LEU A 264 -2.62 -24.95 -17.50
N GLU A 265 -2.84 -24.54 -18.75
CA GLU A 265 -2.05 -23.49 -19.39
C GLU A 265 -2.91 -22.24 -19.56
N THR A 266 -2.31 -21.07 -19.30
CA THR A 266 -2.99 -19.80 -19.49
C THR A 266 -3.18 -19.56 -20.98
N LYS A 267 -4.43 -19.30 -21.38
CA LYS A 267 -4.78 -18.86 -22.72
C LYS A 267 -5.39 -17.46 -22.65
N LYS A 268 -4.82 -16.55 -23.43
CA LYS A 268 -5.43 -15.23 -23.65
C LYS A 268 -6.69 -15.44 -24.47
N THR A 269 -7.83 -14.93 -24.00
CA THR A 269 -9.02 -14.86 -24.84
C THR A 269 -8.96 -13.63 -25.72
N ASN A 270 -9.43 -13.74 -26.95
CA ASN A 270 -9.67 -12.58 -27.79
C ASN A 270 -10.75 -11.69 -27.14
N PRO A 271 -10.69 -10.36 -27.36
CA PRO A 271 -11.75 -9.44 -27.00
C PRO A 271 -13.10 -9.93 -27.53
N SER A 272 -14.15 -9.68 -26.76
CA SER A 272 -15.51 -10.09 -27.12
C SER A 272 -16.07 -9.40 -28.36
N ALA A 273 -15.48 -8.26 -28.75
CA ALA A 273 -15.82 -7.51 -29.95
C ALA A 273 -14.57 -6.80 -30.49
N PHE A 274 -14.52 -6.68 -31.82
CA PHE A 274 -13.53 -5.89 -32.54
C PHE A 274 -14.23 -4.75 -33.28
N ASP A 275 -13.46 -3.73 -33.67
CA ASP A 275 -13.87 -2.65 -34.59
C ASP A 275 -15.19 -1.94 -34.22
N SER A 276 -15.53 -1.89 -32.94
CA SER A 276 -16.74 -1.27 -32.41
C SER A 276 -16.52 -0.72 -31.00
N VAL A 277 -17.34 0.25 -30.61
CA VAL A 277 -17.36 0.76 -29.23
C VAL A 277 -17.99 -0.29 -28.34
N HIS A 278 -17.18 -0.97 -27.54
CA HIS A 278 -17.65 -1.97 -26.57
C HIS A 278 -17.83 -1.33 -25.19
N LEU A 279 -19.08 -1.22 -24.74
CA LEU A 279 -19.41 -0.82 -23.38
C LEU A 279 -19.41 -2.06 -22.49
N LEU A 280 -18.56 -2.07 -21.45
CA LEU A 280 -18.53 -3.17 -20.50
C LEU A 280 -19.92 -3.32 -19.82
N PRO A 281 -20.54 -4.51 -19.84
CA PRO A 281 -21.84 -4.73 -19.20
C PRO A 281 -21.85 -4.43 -17.70
N LYS A 282 -20.70 -4.61 -17.05
CA LYS A 282 -20.46 -4.27 -15.66
C LYS A 282 -19.27 -3.30 -15.60
N PRO A 283 -19.40 -2.15 -14.92
CA PRO A 283 -18.26 -1.27 -14.68
C PRO A 283 -17.10 -2.02 -14.02
N TYR A 284 -15.89 -1.82 -14.54
CA TYR A 284 -14.68 -2.45 -14.02
C TYR A 284 -14.02 -1.53 -12.99
N VAL A 285 -13.82 -2.05 -11.77
CA VAL A 285 -13.19 -1.28 -10.69
C VAL A 285 -11.68 -1.34 -10.87
N ILE A 286 -11.07 -0.18 -11.12
CA ILE A 286 -9.61 -0.04 -11.30
C ILE A 286 -8.99 0.35 -9.95
N LYS A 287 -8.00 -0.41 -9.50
CA LYS A 287 -7.20 -0.09 -8.30
C LYS A 287 -6.01 0.79 -8.67
N ALA A 288 -5.52 1.56 -7.70
CA ALA A 288 -4.28 2.31 -7.89
C ALA A 288 -3.12 1.36 -8.23
N GLY A 289 -2.38 1.68 -9.30
CA GLY A 289 -1.30 0.83 -9.83
C GLY A 289 -1.76 -0.35 -10.69
N GLU A 290 -3.07 -0.53 -10.90
CA GLU A 290 -3.58 -1.58 -11.78
C GLU A 290 -3.35 -1.23 -13.26
N LEU A 291 -2.99 -2.23 -14.06
CA LEU A 291 -2.77 -2.08 -15.49
C LEU A 291 -4.10 -1.83 -16.22
N VAL A 292 -4.20 -0.69 -16.90
CA VAL A 292 -5.38 -0.31 -17.69
C VAL A 292 -5.16 -0.37 -19.20
N GLY A 293 -3.93 -0.64 -19.64
CA GLY A 293 -3.58 -0.77 -21.05
C GLY A 293 -2.16 -0.29 -21.35
N HIS A 294 -1.77 -0.38 -22.63
CA HIS A 294 -0.43 -0.07 -23.10
C HIS A 294 -0.41 1.10 -24.08
N ILE A 295 0.76 1.76 -24.12
CA ILE A 295 1.13 2.74 -25.13
C ILE A 295 1.01 2.09 -26.51
N GLY A 296 0.48 2.84 -27.47
CA GLY A 296 0.44 2.40 -28.85
C GLY A 296 0.56 3.55 -29.82
N ARG A 297 0.41 3.24 -31.11
CA ARG A 297 0.64 4.20 -32.19
C ARG A 297 -0.55 5.13 -32.30
N TYR A 298 -0.29 6.42 -32.13
CA TYR A 298 -1.28 7.47 -32.32
C TYR A 298 -0.71 8.59 -33.19
N GLN A 299 -1.55 9.14 -34.07
CA GLN A 299 -1.20 10.21 -34.99
C GLN A 299 -2.18 11.35 -34.83
N ASN A 300 -1.70 12.52 -34.43
CA ASN A 300 -2.52 13.72 -34.48
C ASN A 300 -2.80 14.13 -35.93
N HIS A 301 -3.93 14.80 -36.17
CA HIS A 301 -4.33 15.31 -37.49
C HIS A 301 -3.28 16.20 -38.19
N ASN A 302 -2.36 16.80 -37.43
CA ASN A 302 -1.31 17.68 -37.92
C ASN A 302 0.09 17.04 -37.93
N GLU A 303 0.20 15.76 -37.58
CA GLU A 303 1.45 15.00 -37.64
C GLU A 303 1.48 14.16 -38.91
N SER A 304 2.62 14.13 -39.59
CA SER A 304 2.82 13.32 -40.81
C SER A 304 3.07 11.84 -40.52
N THR A 305 3.41 11.48 -39.28
CA THR A 305 3.70 10.10 -38.87
C THR A 305 3.14 9.78 -37.49
N ALA A 306 2.66 8.55 -37.32
CA ALA A 306 2.21 8.02 -36.03
C ALA A 306 3.39 7.80 -35.06
N LYS A 307 3.15 8.03 -33.77
CA LYS A 307 4.14 7.90 -32.69
C LYS A 307 3.58 7.08 -31.54
N GLN A 308 4.46 6.45 -30.77
CA GLN A 308 4.08 5.76 -29.53
C GLN A 308 3.63 6.78 -28.48
N ARG A 309 2.37 6.71 -28.07
CA ARG A 309 1.75 7.65 -27.13
C ARG A 309 0.75 6.96 -26.20
N LEU A 310 0.51 7.60 -25.06
CA LEU A 310 -0.67 7.43 -24.22
C LEU A 310 -1.60 8.61 -24.46
N HIS A 311 -2.90 8.38 -24.53
CA HIS A 311 -3.90 9.45 -24.55
C HIS A 311 -4.65 9.48 -23.23
N LEU A 312 -4.50 10.59 -22.50
CA LEU A 312 -5.14 10.85 -21.22
C LEU A 312 -5.80 12.23 -21.29
N GLU A 313 -7.11 12.26 -21.07
CA GLU A 313 -7.84 13.50 -20.85
C GLU A 313 -8.30 13.55 -19.40
N VAL A 314 -8.21 14.73 -18.80
CA VAL A 314 -8.75 14.99 -17.46
C VAL A 314 -9.68 16.19 -17.58
N PHE A 315 -10.91 16.02 -17.15
CA PHE A 315 -11.94 17.05 -17.25
C PHE A 315 -12.78 17.06 -15.99
N THR A 316 -13.43 18.18 -15.75
CA THR A 316 -14.39 18.36 -14.66
C THR A 316 -15.61 19.08 -15.21
N CYS A 317 -16.77 18.81 -14.61
CA CYS A 317 -17.99 19.54 -14.90
C CYS A 317 -18.11 20.83 -14.10
N GLU A 318 -17.15 21.12 -13.21
CA GLU A 318 -17.20 22.21 -12.25
C GLU A 318 -16.32 23.41 -12.68
N ASP A 319 -16.62 24.59 -12.13
CA ASP A 319 -15.89 25.84 -12.42
C ASP A 319 -14.55 25.88 -11.66
N VAL A 320 -13.50 25.43 -12.34
CA VAL A 320 -12.13 25.39 -11.77
C VAL A 320 -11.62 26.77 -11.37
N PRO A 321 -11.71 27.83 -12.21
CA PRO A 321 -11.34 29.19 -11.79
C PRO A 321 -12.03 29.65 -10.50
N ALA A 322 -13.35 29.50 -10.40
CA ALA A 322 -14.10 29.92 -9.21
C ALA A 322 -13.69 29.11 -7.97
N PHE A 323 -13.49 27.80 -8.11
CA PHE A 323 -13.00 26.93 -7.03
C PHE A 323 -11.62 27.37 -6.51
N ILE A 324 -10.69 27.72 -7.42
CA ILE A 324 -9.35 28.19 -7.06
C ILE A 324 -9.44 29.52 -6.30
N GLU A 325 -10.28 30.45 -6.74
CA GLU A 325 -10.45 31.75 -6.09
C GLU A 325 -10.95 31.59 -4.65
N LYS A 326 -11.99 30.77 -4.45
CA LYS A 326 -12.52 30.47 -3.12
C LYS A 326 -11.49 29.76 -2.22
N SER A 327 -10.76 28.79 -2.77
CA SER A 327 -9.70 28.08 -2.05
C SER A 327 -8.61 29.03 -1.56
N ARG A 328 -8.23 30.04 -2.36
CA ARG A 328 -7.27 31.07 -1.97
C ARG A 328 -7.79 31.94 -0.84
N ALA A 329 -9.04 32.39 -0.92
CA ALA A 329 -9.67 33.20 0.13
C ALA A 329 -9.75 32.46 1.48
N VAL A 330 -9.92 31.14 1.47
CA VAL A 330 -9.84 30.30 2.68
C VAL A 330 -8.39 30.22 3.17
N GLY A 331 -7.43 29.99 2.28
CA GLY A 331 -6.00 29.89 2.63
C GLY A 331 -5.43 31.15 3.29
N GLU A 332 -5.88 32.34 2.89
CA GLU A 332 -5.45 33.61 3.51
C GLU A 332 -5.81 33.72 4.99
N LYS A 333 -6.90 33.06 5.41
CA LYS A 333 -7.39 33.07 6.80
C LYS A 333 -6.70 32.06 7.69
N LEU A 334 -5.84 31.19 7.15
CA LEU A 334 -5.13 30.17 7.93
C LEU A 334 -3.94 30.78 8.70
N PRO A 335 -3.76 30.43 9.99
CA PRO A 335 -2.58 30.78 10.80
C PRO A 335 -1.25 30.36 10.15
N ASP A 336 -0.16 31.08 10.42
CA ASP A 336 1.14 30.86 9.76
C ASP A 336 1.75 29.48 10.02
N ASP A 337 1.50 28.90 11.19
CA ASP A 337 1.90 27.54 11.57
C ASP A 337 1.13 26.45 10.80
N GLN A 338 -0.07 26.76 10.30
CA GLN A 338 -0.89 25.85 9.48
C GLN A 338 -0.56 25.93 7.98
N ARG A 339 0.32 26.84 7.55
CA ARG A 339 0.74 27.01 6.14
C ARG A 339 1.90 26.10 5.72
N THR A 340 2.37 25.21 6.61
CA THR A 340 3.55 24.36 6.38
C THR A 340 3.14 22.94 5.99
N LEU A 341 3.57 22.49 4.81
CA LEU A 341 3.33 21.12 4.34
C LEU A 341 4.32 20.16 5.03
N ILE A 342 3.82 19.25 5.86
CA ILE A 342 4.62 18.19 6.47
C ILE A 342 4.42 16.92 5.66
N LYS A 343 5.47 16.44 5.01
CA LYS A 343 5.49 15.11 4.41
C LYS A 343 5.67 14.07 5.51
N VAL A 344 4.69 13.18 5.65
CA VAL A 344 4.74 12.05 6.58
C VAL A 344 4.64 10.76 5.75
N ASP A 345 5.68 9.92 5.81
CA ASP A 345 5.69 8.68 5.04
C ASP A 345 4.68 7.68 5.60
N LYS A 346 4.12 6.83 4.74
CA LYS A 346 3.20 5.77 5.15
C LYS A 346 3.88 4.84 6.16
N GLY A 347 3.33 4.77 7.37
CA GLY A 347 3.86 3.97 8.48
C GLY A 347 4.60 4.78 9.55
N SER A 348 4.81 6.09 9.33
CA SER A 348 5.33 6.98 10.37
C SER A 348 4.36 7.06 11.56
N LYS A 349 4.90 6.92 12.76
CA LYS A 349 4.14 7.07 14.02
C LYS A 349 4.24 8.51 14.48
N ILE A 350 3.10 9.20 14.55
CA ILE A 350 3.01 10.53 15.14
C ILE A 350 2.79 10.34 16.64
N VAL A 351 3.75 10.80 17.44
CA VAL A 351 3.71 10.70 18.91
C VAL A 351 3.53 12.10 19.48
N GLN A 352 2.52 12.27 20.33
CA GLN A 352 2.37 13.50 21.11
C GLN A 352 3.28 13.43 22.34
N PRO A 353 3.90 14.55 22.76
CA PRO A 353 4.68 14.59 24.00
C PRO A 353 3.83 14.14 25.18
N VAL A 354 4.38 13.29 26.04
CA VAL A 354 3.74 12.95 27.32
C VAL A 354 3.70 14.19 28.22
N ALA A 355 2.78 14.21 29.20
CA ALA A 355 2.76 15.26 30.22
C ALA A 355 4.08 15.27 31.02
N ALA A 356 4.47 16.44 31.54
CA ALA A 356 5.65 16.56 32.40
C ALA A 356 5.52 15.66 33.63
N ASP A 357 6.59 14.95 33.96
CA ASP A 357 6.67 14.06 35.13
C ASP A 357 7.55 14.64 36.25
N ALA A 358 8.18 15.78 36.00
CA ALA A 358 9.04 16.49 36.93
C ALA A 358 8.95 18.00 36.73
N HIS A 359 9.46 18.76 37.72
CA HIS A 359 9.60 20.20 37.62
C HIS A 359 10.93 20.68 38.22
N VAL A 360 11.47 21.76 37.67
CA VAL A 360 12.56 22.54 38.26
C VAL A 360 11.94 23.67 39.08
N GLU A 361 12.33 23.82 40.35
CA GLU A 361 11.78 24.85 41.23
C GLU A 361 12.08 26.27 40.72
N ALA A 362 11.32 27.25 41.23
CA ALA A 362 11.67 28.67 41.06
C ALA A 362 13.03 28.95 41.72
N GLY A 363 13.80 29.88 41.15
CA GLY A 363 15.12 30.26 41.63
C GLY A 363 16.27 29.32 41.23
N VAL A 364 15.98 28.15 40.65
CA VAL A 364 17.00 27.18 40.22
C VAL A 364 17.27 27.31 38.72
N ASP A 365 18.52 27.56 38.34
CA ASP A 365 18.95 27.61 36.94
C ASP A 365 19.34 26.21 36.41
N VAL A 366 19.54 26.09 35.11
CA VAL A 366 19.99 24.86 34.45
C VAL A 366 21.14 25.13 33.48
N ARG A 367 21.88 24.08 33.13
CA ARG A 367 22.88 24.10 32.06
C ARG A 367 22.66 22.93 31.10
N LEU A 368 23.01 23.15 29.84
CA LEU A 368 22.96 22.13 28.80
C LEU A 368 23.94 21.00 29.10
N CYS A 369 23.47 19.76 28.99
CA CYS A 369 24.34 18.60 28.96
C CYS A 369 25.11 18.56 27.62
N SER A 370 26.34 18.05 27.64
CA SER A 370 27.19 17.96 26.45
C SER A 370 26.62 17.03 25.35
N ASP A 371 25.79 16.06 25.75
CA ASP A 371 25.08 15.12 24.87
C ASP A 371 23.70 15.62 24.41
N SER A 372 23.29 16.84 24.79
CA SER A 372 22.00 17.39 24.38
C SER A 372 21.93 17.60 22.87
N PRO A 373 20.80 17.28 22.21
CA PRO A 373 20.59 17.59 20.81
C PRO A 373 20.77 19.08 20.49
N LYS A 374 21.40 19.38 19.36
CA LYS A 374 21.63 20.76 18.90
C LYS A 374 20.37 21.41 18.31
N ASN A 375 19.47 20.59 17.76
CA ASN A 375 18.24 21.03 17.10
C ASN A 375 17.00 20.37 17.73
N GLY A 376 15.82 20.89 17.43
CA GLY A 376 14.54 20.34 17.89
C GLY A 376 13.96 21.05 19.11
N CYS A 377 12.72 20.68 19.48
CA CYS A 377 11.95 21.36 20.53
C CYS A 377 12.45 21.07 21.95
N TRP A 378 13.26 20.02 22.12
CA TRP A 378 13.68 19.50 23.42
C TRP A 378 15.19 19.61 23.58
N VAL A 379 15.62 19.88 24.82
CA VAL A 379 17.02 19.95 25.23
C VAL A 379 17.21 19.17 26.51
N LYS A 380 18.35 18.50 26.63
CA LYS A 380 18.75 17.80 27.84
C LYS A 380 19.59 18.73 28.69
N VAL A 381 19.16 18.92 29.94
CA VAL A 381 19.75 19.85 30.89
C VAL A 381 19.94 19.19 32.25
N GLN A 382 20.73 19.84 33.09
CA GLN A 382 20.94 19.46 34.47
C GLN A 382 20.79 20.70 35.37
N LYS A 383 20.36 20.52 36.62
CA LYS A 383 20.26 21.63 37.58
C LYS A 383 21.65 22.26 37.76
N TYR A 384 21.69 23.59 37.81
CA TYR A 384 22.90 24.34 38.08
C TYR A 384 22.78 25.03 39.42
N THR A 385 23.58 24.58 40.38
CA THR A 385 23.54 25.04 41.76
C THR A 385 24.78 25.87 42.06
N ILE A 386 24.64 26.85 42.95
CA ILE A 386 25.66 27.87 43.24
C ILE A 386 25.81 27.97 44.75
N CYS A 387 27.05 28.06 45.23
CA CYS A 387 27.33 28.44 46.60
C CYS A 387 28.64 29.24 46.68
N ASN A 388 28.92 29.82 47.84
CA ASN A 388 30.26 30.33 48.16
C ASN A 388 31.09 29.19 48.76
N ALA A 389 32.37 29.12 48.41
CA ALA A 389 33.31 28.12 48.89
C ALA A 389 34.65 28.76 49.29
N ASP A 390 35.22 28.34 50.40
CA ASP A 390 36.53 28.83 50.84
C ASP A 390 37.66 28.25 49.96
N LYS A 391 38.46 29.14 49.37
CA LYS A 391 39.54 28.79 48.44
C LYS A 391 40.58 27.88 49.09
N ASN A 392 40.81 28.03 50.39
CA ASN A 392 41.91 27.38 51.10
C ASN A 392 41.53 25.97 51.58
N SER A 393 40.29 25.79 52.04
CA SER A 393 39.84 24.52 52.64
C SER A 393 38.89 23.72 51.74
N GLU A 394 38.10 24.37 50.88
CA GLU A 394 36.96 23.74 50.19
C GLU A 394 37.16 23.59 48.67
N LEU A 395 38.23 24.18 48.11
CA LEU A 395 38.53 24.13 46.68
C LEU A 395 39.95 23.64 46.41
N GLY A 396 40.12 22.76 45.42
CA GLY A 396 41.41 22.28 44.97
C GLY A 396 42.13 23.24 44.02
N THR A 397 42.80 22.68 43.03
CA THR A 397 43.64 23.42 42.08
C THR A 397 42.79 24.26 41.13
N TYR A 398 43.17 25.53 40.96
CA TYR A 398 42.52 26.43 40.02
C TYR A 398 43.03 26.23 38.60
N ASN A 399 42.13 26.12 37.64
CA ASN A 399 42.41 26.16 36.21
C ASN A 399 41.97 27.52 35.65
N SER A 400 42.94 28.40 35.37
CA SER A 400 42.66 29.76 34.87
C SER A 400 42.09 29.79 33.45
N THR A 401 42.40 28.79 32.61
CA THR A 401 41.88 28.70 31.23
C THR A 401 40.40 28.34 31.21
N LYS A 402 39.99 27.42 32.09
CA LYS A 402 38.61 26.95 32.18
C LYS A 402 37.79 27.67 33.25
N LEU A 403 38.43 28.51 34.06
CA LEU A 403 37.85 29.14 35.25
C LEU A 403 37.18 28.11 36.16
N THR A 404 37.89 27.03 36.52
CA THR A 404 37.35 25.93 37.34
C THR A 404 38.27 25.56 38.49
N TYR A 405 37.72 24.94 39.53
CA TYR A 405 38.47 24.33 40.63
C TYR A 405 38.24 22.83 40.64
N THR A 406 39.31 22.03 40.80
CA THR A 406 39.17 20.59 41.07
C THR A 406 38.69 20.34 42.50
N LEU A 407 38.01 19.21 42.71
CA LEU A 407 37.50 18.79 44.02
C LEU A 407 38.02 17.41 44.41
N SER A 408 38.44 17.26 45.67
CA SER A 408 38.64 15.96 46.30
C SER A 408 37.30 15.38 46.79
N VAL A 409 37.28 14.10 47.18
CA VAL A 409 36.08 13.43 47.72
C VAL A 409 35.50 14.17 48.95
N ALA A 410 36.36 14.66 49.85
CA ALA A 410 35.93 15.42 51.02
C ALA A 410 35.32 16.79 50.62
N GLN A 411 35.95 17.50 49.69
CA GLN A 411 35.47 18.79 49.19
C GLN A 411 34.12 18.66 48.47
N LYS A 412 33.94 17.60 47.67
CA LYS A 412 32.65 17.28 47.06
C LYS A 412 31.55 17.11 48.10
N THR A 413 31.83 16.39 49.18
CA THR A 413 30.86 16.14 50.26
C THR A 413 30.44 17.45 50.94
N THR A 414 31.40 18.33 51.23
CA THR A 414 31.15 19.66 51.82
C THR A 414 30.29 20.54 50.91
N LEU A 415 30.66 20.66 49.64
CA LEU A 415 29.94 21.50 48.70
C LEU A 415 28.57 20.92 48.34
N ALA A 416 28.45 19.60 48.22
CA ALA A 416 27.18 18.93 47.92
C ALA A 416 26.15 19.19 49.03
N SER A 417 26.58 19.12 50.29
CA SER A 417 25.74 19.46 51.45
C SER A 417 25.25 20.91 51.40
N ARG A 418 26.13 21.85 51.05
CA ARG A 418 25.78 23.28 50.94
C ARG A 418 24.86 23.57 49.75
N MET A 419 25.02 22.83 48.67
CA MET A 419 24.26 22.97 47.44
C MET A 419 22.95 22.16 47.44
N GLY A 420 22.69 21.37 48.48
CA GLY A 420 21.49 20.55 48.63
C GLY A 420 21.40 19.41 47.61
N VAL A 421 22.54 18.81 47.23
CA VAL A 421 22.63 17.73 46.23
C VAL A 421 23.36 16.52 46.80
N ASP A 422 23.13 15.34 46.23
CA ASP A 422 23.86 14.13 46.61
C ASP A 422 25.36 14.28 46.25
N ALA A 423 26.25 13.88 47.16
CA ALA A 423 27.69 13.92 46.94
C ALA A 423 28.14 13.05 45.75
N THR A 424 27.40 11.97 45.44
CA THR A 424 27.69 11.13 44.25
C THR A 424 27.39 11.83 42.94
N ASP A 425 26.47 12.80 42.96
CA ASP A 425 26.05 13.55 41.79
C ASP A 425 26.90 14.82 41.57
N MET A 426 27.91 15.05 42.44
CA MET A 426 28.79 16.20 42.37
C MET A 426 29.96 15.97 41.40
N PRO A 427 30.19 16.88 40.42
CA PRO A 427 31.29 16.77 39.47
C PRO A 427 32.67 16.89 40.15
N ASP A 428 33.71 16.39 39.48
CA ASP A 428 35.12 16.52 39.94
C ASP A 428 35.66 17.96 39.87
N GLN A 429 34.91 18.86 39.25
CA GLN A 429 35.28 20.27 39.08
C GLN A 429 34.05 21.15 39.25
N VAL A 430 34.26 22.35 39.80
CA VAL A 430 33.25 23.43 39.88
C VAL A 430 33.71 24.65 39.11
N ASP A 431 32.77 25.36 38.51
CA ASP A 431 33.02 26.62 37.81
C ASP A 431 33.26 27.73 38.82
N PHE A 432 34.27 28.57 38.60
CA PHE A 432 34.43 29.84 39.26
C PHE A 432 33.60 30.89 38.55
N LEU A 433 32.59 31.42 39.23
CA LEU A 433 31.65 32.39 38.65
C LEU A 433 32.19 33.83 38.65
N LYS A 434 33.52 33.97 38.74
CA LYS A 434 34.22 35.25 38.78
C LYS A 434 33.74 36.21 39.88
N VAL A 435 33.26 35.70 41.01
CA VAL A 435 32.94 36.54 42.17
C VAL A 435 33.68 36.01 43.38
N TYR A 436 34.37 36.89 44.09
CA TYR A 436 35.05 36.55 45.33
C TYR A 436 34.59 37.45 46.47
N SER A 437 34.66 36.95 47.70
CA SER A 437 34.22 37.66 48.90
C SER A 437 35.12 37.36 50.10
N ASN A 438 34.91 38.10 51.19
CA ASN A 438 35.60 37.91 52.47
C ASN A 438 34.87 36.96 53.45
N SER A 439 33.68 36.48 53.11
CA SER A 439 32.87 35.61 53.98
C SER A 439 31.97 34.66 53.20
N LEU A 440 31.48 33.62 53.90
CA LEU A 440 30.55 32.60 53.39
C LEU A 440 29.25 33.23 52.86
N GLU A 441 28.73 34.26 53.53
CA GLU A 441 27.46 34.91 53.17
C GLU A 441 27.58 35.88 51.99
N GLY A 442 28.80 36.09 51.47
CA GLY A 442 29.06 36.93 50.31
C GLY A 442 29.58 38.33 50.62
N GLY A 443 29.53 38.79 51.88
CA GLY A 443 30.19 39.99 52.43
C GLY A 443 30.58 41.09 51.43
N ASP A 444 31.88 41.42 51.41
CA ASP A 444 32.48 42.36 50.44
C ASP A 444 32.74 41.64 49.10
N ALA A 445 31.71 41.53 48.27
CA ALA A 445 31.75 40.82 47.00
C ALA A 445 32.36 41.67 45.87
N HIS A 446 33.30 41.10 45.14
CA HIS A 446 33.95 41.73 43.99
C HIS A 446 33.97 40.81 42.77
N ASP A 447 33.82 41.40 41.59
CA ASP A 447 33.96 40.70 40.32
C ASP A 447 35.45 40.49 39.98
N TYR A 448 35.77 39.30 39.48
CA TYR A 448 37.10 38.89 39.05
C TYR A 448 37.27 39.08 37.54
N GLU A 449 37.95 40.16 37.18
CA GLU A 449 38.30 40.42 35.78
C GLU A 449 39.69 39.88 35.42
N SER A 450 40.69 40.14 36.26
CA SER A 450 42.06 39.62 36.11
C SER A 450 42.89 39.87 37.37
N GLY A 451 44.09 39.29 37.45
CA GLY A 451 45.06 39.56 38.52
C GLY A 451 44.94 38.66 39.75
N SER A 452 45.57 39.07 40.84
CA SER A 452 45.59 38.34 42.11
C SER A 452 44.42 38.76 43.00
N ILE A 453 43.71 37.79 43.56
CA ILE A 453 42.63 38.05 44.53
C ILE A 453 43.27 38.32 45.91
N PRO A 454 42.86 39.38 46.65
CA PRO A 454 43.41 39.67 47.98
C PRO A 454 43.29 38.49 48.94
N THR A 455 44.30 38.30 49.80
CA THR A 455 44.33 37.23 50.80
C THR A 455 43.23 37.36 51.85
N THR A 456 42.67 38.56 52.04
CA THR A 456 41.50 38.84 52.88
C THR A 456 40.19 38.33 52.28
N HIS A 457 40.17 37.98 51.00
CA HIS A 457 39.00 37.51 50.28
C HIS A 457 39.20 36.06 49.85
N THR A 458 39.03 35.13 50.79
CA THR A 458 39.28 33.71 50.53
C THR A 458 38.07 32.99 49.93
N TRP A 459 36.88 33.60 49.90
CA TRP A 459 35.67 32.94 49.41
C TRP A 459 35.48 33.13 47.91
N ARG A 460 35.02 32.08 47.23
CA ARG A 460 34.76 32.06 45.78
C ARG A 460 33.32 31.66 45.55
N LYS A 461 32.61 32.40 44.71
CA LYS A 461 31.31 31.98 44.20
C LYS A 461 31.52 30.91 43.14
N VAL A 462 31.04 29.71 43.41
CA VAL A 462 31.23 28.55 42.54
C VAL A 462 29.91 27.95 42.10
N GLY A 463 29.89 27.39 40.90
CA GLY A 463 28.72 26.72 40.32
C GLY A 463 29.03 25.29 39.89
N ALA A 464 28.06 24.39 40.05
CA ALA A 464 28.15 23.01 39.58
C ALA A 464 26.87 22.59 38.86
N MET A 465 27.04 21.81 37.79
CA MET A 465 25.97 20.97 37.24
C MET A 465 25.82 19.75 38.13
N ALA A 466 24.68 19.61 38.81
CA ALA A 466 24.47 18.56 39.80
C ALA A 466 23.07 17.92 39.67
N GLY A 467 22.97 16.65 40.09
CA GLY A 467 21.75 15.83 40.00
C GLY A 467 21.58 15.13 38.64
N LYS A 468 20.50 14.36 38.46
CA LYS A 468 20.27 13.63 37.20
C LYS A 468 19.86 14.57 36.06
N PRO A 469 20.34 14.34 34.82
CA PRO A 469 19.85 15.06 33.65
C PRO A 469 18.36 14.83 33.38
N PHE A 470 17.68 15.83 32.84
CA PHE A 470 16.28 15.80 32.44
C PHE A 470 16.06 16.64 31.17
N TRP A 471 14.89 16.54 30.57
CA TRP A 471 14.51 17.25 29.36
C TRP A 471 13.62 18.44 29.68
N VAL A 472 13.82 19.55 28.96
CA VAL A 472 12.94 20.73 29.01
C VAL A 472 12.68 21.25 27.60
N LYS A 473 11.65 22.09 27.44
CA LYS A 473 11.40 22.79 26.17
C LYS A 473 12.53 23.77 25.89
N ARG A 474 13.12 23.71 24.69
CA ARG A 474 14.21 24.62 24.27
C ARG A 474 13.78 26.09 24.34
N SER A 475 12.52 26.39 24.07
CA SER A 475 11.96 27.74 24.15
C SER A 475 11.98 28.35 25.56
N ALA A 476 12.18 27.53 26.60
CA ALA A 476 12.36 28.00 27.97
C ALA A 476 13.81 28.39 28.29
N LEU A 477 14.75 28.19 27.35
CA LEU A 477 16.16 28.55 27.50
C LEU A 477 16.56 29.69 26.56
N ASN A 478 17.53 30.48 26.99
CA ASN A 478 18.20 31.50 26.18
C ASN A 478 19.29 30.89 25.29
N ALA A 479 19.94 31.72 24.46
CA ALA A 479 21.00 31.29 23.55
C ALA A 479 22.22 30.67 24.27
N GLN A 480 22.42 30.98 25.55
CA GLN A 480 23.48 30.45 26.40
C GLN A 480 23.07 29.17 27.13
N GLY A 481 21.89 28.61 26.85
CA GLY A 481 21.41 27.38 27.47
C GLY A 481 21.00 27.53 28.93
N ARG A 482 20.68 28.76 29.37
CA ARG A 482 20.17 29.08 30.72
C ARG A 482 18.68 29.36 30.66
N ARG A 483 17.97 29.28 31.78
CA ARG A 483 16.53 29.61 31.80
C ARG A 483 16.28 31.05 31.35
N THR A 484 15.24 31.27 30.56
CA THR A 484 14.78 32.63 30.20
C THR A 484 14.14 33.35 31.38
N SER A 485 13.58 32.61 32.34
CA SER A 485 13.07 33.11 33.62
C SER A 485 13.22 32.07 34.73
N MET A 486 13.63 32.53 35.91
CA MET A 486 13.72 31.73 37.14
C MET A 486 12.57 32.03 38.12
N ALA A 487 11.63 32.92 37.77
CA ALA A 487 10.57 33.35 38.69
C ALA A 487 9.51 32.26 38.97
N GLY A 488 9.29 31.34 38.02
CA GLY A 488 8.33 30.25 38.14
C GLY A 488 9.00 28.86 38.12
N SER A 489 8.21 27.81 38.28
CA SER A 489 8.67 26.44 38.00
C SER A 489 8.85 26.23 36.49
N LEU A 490 9.68 25.25 36.13
CA LEU A 490 9.88 24.82 34.75
C LEU A 490 9.51 23.34 34.61
N ASP A 491 8.60 23.04 33.70
CA ASP A 491 8.23 21.67 33.34
C ASP A 491 9.44 20.91 32.83
N ALA A 492 9.61 19.70 33.36
CA ALA A 492 10.71 18.81 33.05
C ALA A 492 10.21 17.37 32.80
N TRP A 493 11.02 16.63 32.05
CA TRP A 493 10.79 15.22 31.78
C TRP A 493 12.02 14.39 32.14
N THR A 494 11.85 13.39 32.99
CA THR A 494 12.95 12.50 33.40
C THR A 494 13.47 11.66 32.23
N GLU A 495 12.59 11.33 31.28
CA GLU A 495 12.90 10.67 30.00
C GLU A 495 12.56 11.56 28.81
N PHE A 496 12.93 11.14 27.60
CA PHE A 496 12.61 11.92 26.40
C PHE A 496 11.08 11.96 26.18
N PRO A 497 10.47 13.15 26.06
CA PRO A 497 9.01 13.31 26.11
C PRO A 497 8.23 12.68 24.95
N CYS A 498 8.88 12.36 23.83
CA CYS A 498 8.22 11.69 22.69
C CYS A 498 8.55 10.18 22.65
N ILE A 499 8.47 9.51 23.80
CA ILE A 499 8.63 8.05 23.88
C ILE A 499 7.31 7.32 23.57
N ALA A 500 7.38 6.22 22.81
CA ALA A 500 6.22 5.37 22.57
C ALA A 500 5.94 4.53 23.83
N VAL A 501 5.07 5.02 24.71
CA VAL A 501 4.67 4.28 25.92
C VAL A 501 3.76 3.12 25.51
N TRP A 502 4.29 1.89 25.51
CA TRP A 502 3.51 0.65 25.34
C TRP A 502 2.74 0.29 26.62
N LYS A 503 1.93 1.20 27.16
CA LYS A 503 0.92 0.85 28.16
C LYS A 503 -0.39 0.59 27.45
N VAL A 504 -0.82 -0.68 27.51
CA VAL A 504 -2.08 -1.19 26.98
C VAL A 504 -3.26 -0.32 27.43
N ARG A 505 -3.74 0.55 26.54
CA ARG A 505 -5.10 1.11 26.54
C ARG A 505 -5.57 1.23 25.09
N PRO A 506 -6.85 0.95 24.80
CA PRO A 506 -7.34 0.86 23.42
C PRO A 506 -7.17 2.21 22.73
N ALA A 507 -6.78 2.14 21.46
CA ALA A 507 -6.54 3.28 20.59
C ALA A 507 -7.75 4.23 20.63
N VAL A 508 -7.56 5.40 21.25
CA VAL A 508 -8.44 6.54 21.00
C VAL A 508 -7.98 7.13 19.67
N THR A 509 -8.67 6.75 18.61
CA THR A 509 -8.62 7.43 17.31
C THR A 509 -9.15 8.85 17.47
N CYS A 510 -8.25 9.79 17.80
CA CYS A 510 -8.57 11.21 17.80
C CYS A 510 -8.37 11.80 16.39
N ALA A 511 -9.31 12.68 16.03
CA ALA A 511 -9.59 13.20 14.71
C ALA A 511 -8.43 14.02 14.09
N TYR A 512 -8.38 13.94 12.76
CA TYR A 512 -7.40 14.58 11.88
C TYR A 512 -7.40 16.11 11.97
N CYS A 513 -6.20 16.70 12.09
CA CYS A 513 -5.97 18.14 11.92
C CYS A 513 -5.86 18.48 10.40
N PRO A 514 -6.37 19.63 9.92
CA PRO A 514 -6.42 19.98 8.49
C PRO A 514 -5.07 20.45 7.93
N LEU A 515 -4.78 20.15 6.65
CA LEU A 515 -3.56 20.53 5.92
C LEU A 515 -3.92 21.17 4.56
N VAL A 516 -3.66 22.48 4.34
CA VAL A 516 -3.51 23.16 3.02
C VAL A 516 -2.87 24.58 3.21
N PRO A 517 -2.34 25.28 2.18
CA PRO A 517 -1.06 25.17 1.46
C PRO A 517 -0.04 26.32 1.72
N GLY A 518 1.23 26.12 1.34
CA GLY A 518 2.33 27.10 1.47
C GLY A 518 2.91 27.66 0.15
N LYS A 519 2.98 29.00 0.11
CA LYS A 519 3.83 30.00 -0.61
C LYS A 519 4.06 29.96 -2.15
N ARG A 520 3.51 31.02 -2.78
CA ARG A 520 3.93 31.82 -3.96
C ARG A 520 4.85 31.15 -4.99
N TYR A 521 4.25 30.59 -6.04
CA TYR A 521 4.80 30.63 -7.40
C TYR A 521 3.96 31.60 -8.23
N PRO A 522 4.55 32.55 -9.00
CA PRO A 522 3.79 33.28 -10.00
C PRO A 522 3.41 32.31 -11.11
N MET A 523 2.18 31.79 -11.08
CA MET A 523 1.59 31.14 -12.24
C MET A 523 1.29 32.21 -13.30
N SER A 524 2.24 32.43 -14.20
CA SER A 524 1.97 33.09 -15.47
C SER A 524 1.30 32.08 -16.41
N ALA A 525 -0.02 31.99 -16.39
CA ALA A 525 -0.78 31.40 -17.49
C ALA A 525 -0.98 32.49 -18.57
N LYS A 526 -0.26 32.41 -19.69
CA LYS A 526 -0.69 33.12 -20.90
C LYS A 526 -1.81 32.30 -21.55
N PRO A 527 -2.96 32.91 -21.91
CA PRO A 527 -4.02 32.21 -22.62
C PRO A 527 -3.54 31.92 -24.05
N SER A 528 -3.23 30.67 -24.36
CA SER A 528 -3.06 30.22 -25.74
C SER A 528 -4.44 29.88 -26.32
N THR A 529 -5.01 30.82 -27.08
CA THR A 529 -6.11 30.67 -28.06
C THR A 529 -7.37 29.91 -27.60
N LEU A 530 -8.35 30.68 -27.14
CA LEU A 530 -9.77 30.32 -27.17
C LEU A 530 -10.21 30.12 -28.63
N ARG A 531 -10.72 28.93 -28.98
CA ARG A 531 -11.62 28.78 -30.14
C ARG A 531 -12.99 28.36 -29.64
N ARG A 532 -14.00 29.13 -30.02
CA ARG A 532 -15.42 28.85 -29.83
C ARG A 532 -15.85 27.85 -30.91
N CYS A 533 -16.34 26.68 -30.54
CA CYS A 533 -17.13 25.86 -31.46
C CYS A 533 -18.51 26.53 -31.63
N PRO A 534 -19.00 26.79 -32.86
CA PRO A 534 -20.35 27.29 -33.06
C PRO A 534 -21.34 26.12 -32.90
N GLY A 535 -22.16 26.13 -31.84
CA GLY A 535 -23.34 25.25 -31.77
C GLY A 535 -23.73 24.61 -30.43
N GLY A 536 -23.10 24.92 -29.29
CA GLY A 536 -23.47 24.34 -27.98
C GLY A 536 -23.77 25.40 -26.91
N THR A 537 -24.94 25.33 -26.29
CA THR A 537 -25.40 26.20 -25.19
C THR A 537 -24.85 25.78 -23.81
N SER A 538 -23.52 25.70 -23.69
CA SER A 538 -22.80 25.68 -22.39
C SER A 538 -21.30 25.87 -22.60
N PRO A 539 -20.59 26.73 -21.84
CA PRO A 539 -19.14 26.87 -21.97
C PRO A 539 -18.43 25.69 -21.28
N SER A 540 -18.07 24.65 -22.02
CA SER A 540 -17.10 23.65 -21.55
C SER A 540 -15.68 24.19 -21.72
N VAL A 541 -14.93 24.31 -20.62
CA VAL A 541 -13.49 24.65 -20.67
C VAL A 541 -12.70 23.34 -20.80
N THR A 542 -12.27 23.02 -22.02
CA THR A 542 -11.39 21.88 -22.29
C THR A 542 -9.94 22.29 -22.07
N TRP A 543 -9.25 21.71 -21.09
CA TRP A 543 -7.80 21.81 -21.00
C TRP A 543 -7.16 20.73 -21.86
N ARG A 544 -6.67 21.11 -23.04
CA ARG A 544 -5.88 20.22 -23.88
C ARG A 544 -4.43 20.25 -23.38
N ALA A 545 -4.01 19.23 -22.64
CA ALA A 545 -2.58 18.96 -22.46
C ALA A 545 -2.00 18.50 -23.81
N THR A 546 -1.61 19.45 -24.65
CA THR A 546 -1.07 19.15 -25.97
C THR A 546 0.38 18.69 -25.81
N THR A 547 0.62 17.38 -25.93
CA THR A 547 1.86 16.72 -26.37
C THR A 547 3.20 17.22 -25.80
N PHE A 548 3.90 16.37 -25.05
CA PHE A 548 5.34 16.51 -24.85
C PHE A 548 6.10 16.03 -26.10
N PRO A 549 6.96 16.87 -26.73
CA PRO A 549 7.81 16.45 -27.83
C PRO A 549 9.07 15.75 -27.32
N VAL A 550 9.43 14.64 -27.95
CA VAL A 550 10.75 13.98 -27.81
C VAL A 550 11.80 14.92 -28.41
N GLY A 551 12.79 15.30 -27.61
CA GLY A 551 13.90 16.15 -28.04
C GLY A 551 14.71 15.51 -29.18
N ARG A 552 14.92 16.26 -30.26
CA ARG A 552 15.92 15.94 -31.30
C ARG A 552 17.31 15.86 -30.67
N GLN A 553 18.00 14.73 -30.85
CA GLN A 553 19.47 14.71 -30.81
C GLN A 553 20.00 15.66 -31.89
N LYS A 554 20.74 16.70 -31.49
CA LYS A 554 21.70 17.35 -32.38
C LYS A 554 23.01 16.60 -32.26
N LYS A 555 23.47 16.07 -33.40
CA LYS A 555 24.88 15.73 -33.61
C LYS A 555 25.74 16.96 -33.36
N THR A 556 26.70 16.82 -32.45
CA THR A 556 28.11 17.20 -32.61
C THR A 556 28.91 16.32 -31.68
#